data_AF-A0A954B1Z0-F1
#
_entry.id   AF-A0A954B1Z0-F1
#
_cell.length_a   1.000
_cell.length_b   1.000
_cell.length_c   1.000
_cell.angle_alpha   90.00
_cell.angle_beta   90.00
_cell.angle_gamma   90.00
#
_symmetry.space_group_name_H-M   'P 1'
#
loop_
_entity.id
_entity.type
_entity.pdbx_description
1 polymer ?
#
loop_
_entity_poly.entity_id
_entity_poly.type
_entity_poly.pdbx_seq_one_letter_code
_entity_poly.pdbx_strand_id
1 'polypeptide(L)'
;MTLSAYIRARVFAEESTFLRMTGRFQAEVKRREAAAKAAQQRDRAEQQRQIYTHLAERRKLDQARQKQGLRTPFQRLDLRPDESGLSADQLRQDPAQILAHLSKTRTRFTRTDVLRRLAAYIDDPLEMGRLADAALSAPEAVRLETGVTTRDFQAAEARLASSAEALSKRGGFGLSGHYIRHAMQDQDAKMQRTFGGRLSQEQRDALKHVLDDNGLANVIGLAGAGKSTMLATAMDAWTRQGITVHGAALAGKAADGLEGTPRAFPAGRWRRWR
;
A
#
# COMPACT_ATOMS: atom_id res chain seq x y z
N MET A 1 -13.42 14.59 -1.56
CA MET A 1 -14.25 14.70 -2.79
C MET A 1 -13.57 15.64 -3.79
N THR A 2 -13.02 15.09 -4.87
CA THR A 2 -12.40 15.83 -5.95
C THR A 2 -13.38 16.72 -6.67
N LEU A 3 -12.97 17.80 -7.36
CA LEU A 3 -13.87 18.58 -8.22
C LEU A 3 -14.53 17.67 -9.27
N SER A 4 -13.85 16.60 -9.70
CA SER A 4 -14.42 15.55 -10.57
C SER A 4 -15.43 14.63 -9.86
N ALA A 5 -15.26 14.36 -8.55
CA ALA A 5 -16.20 13.63 -7.70
C ALA A 5 -17.33 14.52 -7.19
N TYR A 6 -17.13 15.83 -7.09
CA TYR A 6 -18.13 16.85 -6.75
C TYR A 6 -18.98 17.17 -7.98
N ILE A 7 -18.39 17.31 -9.16
CA ILE A 7 -19.12 17.38 -10.43
C ILE A 7 -19.85 16.05 -10.67
N ARG A 8 -19.21 14.89 -10.47
CA ARG A 8 -19.93 13.59 -10.52
C ARG A 8 -21.01 13.45 -9.46
N ALA A 9 -20.81 13.92 -8.23
CA ALA A 9 -21.80 13.84 -7.17
C ALA A 9 -22.94 14.84 -7.35
N ARG A 10 -22.68 16.01 -7.95
CA ARG A 10 -23.68 17.05 -8.23
C ARG A 10 -24.50 16.71 -9.47
N VAL A 11 -23.86 16.21 -10.53
CA VAL A 11 -24.53 15.58 -11.69
C VAL A 11 -25.32 14.36 -11.23
N PHE A 12 -24.78 13.53 -10.33
CA PHE A 12 -25.50 12.41 -9.74
C PHE A 12 -26.64 12.86 -8.82
N ALA A 13 -26.53 13.98 -8.10
CA ALA A 13 -27.60 14.52 -7.28
C ALA A 13 -28.76 15.03 -8.15
N GLU A 14 -28.47 15.76 -9.22
CA GLU A 14 -29.47 16.26 -10.19
C GLU A 14 -30.10 15.10 -10.99
N GLU A 15 -29.31 14.16 -11.52
CA GLU A 15 -29.82 12.93 -12.15
C GLU A 15 -30.60 12.06 -11.16
N SER A 16 -30.16 11.94 -9.91
CA SER A 16 -30.84 11.11 -8.90
C SER A 16 -32.21 11.64 -8.55
N THR A 17 -32.41 12.96 -8.60
CA THR A 17 -33.70 13.58 -8.31
C THR A 17 -34.69 13.26 -9.43
N PHE A 18 -34.28 13.40 -10.69
CA PHE A 18 -35.06 13.01 -11.88
C PHE A 18 -35.31 11.49 -11.97
N LEU A 19 -34.30 10.68 -11.65
CA LEU A 19 -34.41 9.21 -11.64
C LEU A 19 -35.29 8.69 -10.50
N ARG A 20 -35.35 9.40 -9.36
CA ARG A 20 -36.26 9.09 -8.25
C ARG A 20 -37.70 9.43 -8.64
N MET A 21 -37.94 10.55 -9.29
CA MET A 21 -39.28 10.94 -9.80
C MET A 21 -39.82 9.98 -10.86
N THR A 22 -38.94 9.40 -11.70
CA THR A 22 -39.31 8.45 -12.75
C THR A 22 -39.32 6.98 -12.29
N GLY A 23 -39.04 6.71 -11.01
CA GLY A 23 -38.97 5.35 -10.44
C GLY A 23 -37.77 4.51 -10.90
N ARG A 24 -36.84 5.08 -11.67
CA ARG A 24 -35.70 4.38 -12.30
C ARG A 24 -34.41 4.42 -11.48
N PHE A 25 -34.39 5.16 -10.37
CA PHE A 25 -33.21 5.33 -9.52
C PHE A 25 -32.60 4.01 -9.02
N GLN A 26 -33.43 3.09 -8.56
CA GLN A 26 -32.98 1.79 -8.06
C GLN A 26 -32.36 0.91 -9.16
N ALA A 27 -32.85 1.02 -10.40
CA ALA A 27 -32.29 0.29 -11.54
C ALA A 27 -30.92 0.86 -11.95
N GLU A 28 -30.76 2.19 -11.93
CA GLU A 28 -29.50 2.84 -12.29
C GLU A 28 -28.40 2.63 -11.23
N VAL A 29 -28.75 2.66 -9.93
CA VAL A 29 -27.82 2.30 -8.85
C VAL A 29 -27.33 0.85 -9.03
N LYS A 30 -28.24 -0.11 -9.24
CA LYS A 30 -27.87 -1.51 -9.50
C LYS A 30 -26.98 -1.66 -10.74
N ARG A 31 -27.25 -0.92 -11.81
CA ARG A 31 -26.45 -0.94 -13.05
C ARG A 31 -25.04 -0.40 -12.80
N ARG A 32 -24.90 0.70 -12.08
CA ARG A 32 -23.59 1.30 -11.74
C ARG A 32 -22.80 0.42 -10.77
N GLU A 33 -23.45 -0.20 -9.78
CA GLU A 33 -22.83 -1.19 -8.90
C GLU A 33 -22.36 -2.43 -9.67
N ALA A 34 -23.18 -2.94 -10.61
CA ALA A 34 -22.80 -4.07 -11.46
C ALA A 34 -21.62 -3.71 -12.37
N ALA A 35 -21.61 -2.51 -12.95
CA ALA A 35 -20.49 -2.02 -13.76
C ALA A 35 -19.20 -1.86 -12.95
N ALA A 36 -19.29 -1.35 -11.72
CA ALA A 36 -18.15 -1.23 -10.81
C ALA A 36 -17.59 -2.60 -10.39
N LYS A 37 -18.47 -3.57 -10.06
CA LYS A 37 -18.07 -4.96 -9.76
C LYS A 37 -17.41 -5.63 -10.97
N ALA A 38 -17.94 -5.43 -12.18
CA ALA A 38 -17.38 -5.98 -13.41
C ALA A 38 -16.02 -5.34 -13.76
N ALA A 39 -15.83 -4.04 -13.52
CA ALA A 39 -14.53 -3.39 -13.65
C ALA A 39 -13.52 -3.99 -12.65
N GLN A 40 -13.90 -4.09 -11.37
CA GLN A 40 -13.04 -4.66 -10.33
C GLN A 40 -12.67 -6.14 -10.61
N GLN A 41 -13.59 -6.93 -11.16
CA GLN A 41 -13.31 -8.31 -11.57
C GLN A 41 -12.33 -8.38 -12.75
N ARG A 42 -12.46 -7.50 -13.75
CA ARG A 42 -11.53 -7.42 -14.87
C ARG A 42 -10.13 -7.05 -14.41
N ASP A 43 -10.01 -6.01 -13.58
CA ASP A 43 -8.74 -5.57 -13.01
C ASP A 43 -8.07 -6.70 -12.19
N ARG A 44 -8.85 -7.43 -11.38
CA ARG A 44 -8.35 -8.59 -10.61
C ARG A 44 -7.89 -9.73 -11.51
N ALA A 45 -8.64 -10.04 -12.57
CA ALA A 45 -8.27 -11.10 -13.51
C ALA A 45 -7.01 -10.75 -14.29
N GLU A 46 -6.86 -9.48 -14.68
CA GLU A 46 -5.67 -8.96 -15.34
C GLU A 46 -4.46 -8.98 -14.40
N GLN A 47 -4.62 -8.52 -13.15
CA GLN A 47 -3.60 -8.64 -12.11
C GLN A 47 -3.16 -10.09 -11.89
N GLN A 48 -4.10 -11.02 -11.84
CA GLN A 48 -3.78 -12.46 -11.71
C GLN A 48 -3.01 -12.98 -12.92
N ARG A 49 -3.39 -12.61 -14.14
CA ARG A 49 -2.66 -12.99 -15.36
C ARG A 49 -1.23 -12.44 -15.36
N GLN A 50 -1.06 -11.17 -15.01
CA GLN A 50 0.25 -10.54 -14.87
C GLN A 50 1.10 -11.27 -13.80
N ILE A 51 0.49 -11.68 -12.69
CA ILE A 51 1.15 -12.51 -11.67
C ILE A 51 1.69 -13.81 -12.25
N TYR A 52 0.86 -14.55 -12.99
CA TYR A 52 1.29 -15.80 -13.61
C TYR A 52 2.42 -15.60 -14.63
N THR A 53 2.32 -14.58 -15.48
CA THR A 53 3.37 -14.26 -16.47
C THR A 53 4.70 -13.99 -15.81
N HIS A 54 4.72 -13.10 -14.82
CA HIS A 54 5.94 -12.73 -14.09
C HIS A 54 6.53 -13.89 -13.27
N LEU A 55 5.69 -14.76 -12.69
CA LEU A 55 6.19 -15.96 -12.01
C LEU A 55 6.88 -16.91 -12.99
N ALA A 56 6.38 -17.04 -14.22
CA ALA A 56 6.99 -17.83 -15.28
C ALA A 56 8.31 -17.23 -15.75
N GLU A 57 8.38 -15.91 -15.95
CA GLU A 57 9.60 -15.19 -16.31
C GLU A 57 10.66 -15.28 -15.21
N ARG A 58 10.26 -15.12 -13.95
CA ARG A 58 11.15 -15.30 -12.80
C ARG A 58 11.75 -16.69 -12.77
N ARG A 59 10.96 -17.75 -13.00
CA ARG A 59 11.49 -19.13 -13.04
C ARG A 59 12.59 -19.26 -14.08
N LYS A 60 12.45 -18.62 -15.26
CA LYS A 60 13.49 -18.61 -16.30
C LYS A 60 14.75 -17.85 -15.85
N LEU A 61 14.58 -16.70 -15.20
CA LEU A 61 15.70 -15.89 -14.68
C LEU A 61 16.43 -16.55 -13.51
N ASP A 62 15.70 -17.14 -12.56
CA ASP A 62 16.27 -17.85 -11.42
C ASP A 62 17.05 -19.10 -11.91
N GLN A 63 16.52 -19.82 -12.90
CA GLN A 63 17.25 -20.91 -13.58
C GLN A 63 18.53 -20.41 -14.26
N ALA A 64 18.50 -19.25 -14.92
CA ALA A 64 19.68 -18.66 -15.54
C ALA A 64 20.73 -18.22 -14.49
N ARG A 65 20.31 -17.59 -13.39
CA ARG A 65 21.21 -17.19 -12.28
C ARG A 65 21.81 -18.39 -11.56
N GLN A 66 21.04 -19.46 -11.39
CA GLN A 66 21.51 -20.70 -10.78
C GLN A 66 22.55 -21.40 -11.67
N LYS A 67 22.38 -21.38 -12.99
CA LYS A 67 23.41 -21.81 -13.95
C LYS A 67 24.68 -20.95 -13.90
N GLN A 68 24.57 -19.68 -13.49
CA GLN A 68 25.69 -18.74 -13.32
C GLN A 68 26.26 -18.70 -11.89
N GLY A 69 25.83 -19.59 -10.98
CA GLY A 69 26.39 -19.70 -9.62
C GLY A 69 26.01 -18.59 -8.63
N LEU A 70 25.12 -17.66 -8.99
CA LEU A 70 24.69 -16.56 -8.12
C LEU A 70 23.52 -16.99 -7.21
N ARG A 71 23.79 -17.34 -5.94
CA ARG A 71 22.75 -17.57 -4.92
C ARG A 71 22.47 -16.30 -4.12
N THR A 72 21.20 -15.90 -4.00
CA THR A 72 20.79 -14.86 -3.03
C THR A 72 20.56 -15.48 -1.66
N PRO A 73 21.25 -15.04 -0.59
CA PRO A 73 21.00 -15.53 0.75
C PRO A 73 19.68 -14.96 1.29
N PHE A 74 18.76 -15.85 1.64
CA PHE A 74 17.59 -15.51 2.45
C PHE A 74 18.05 -15.37 3.91
N GLN A 75 17.85 -14.20 4.49
CA GLN A 75 18.00 -14.00 5.93
C GLN A 75 16.62 -13.89 6.54
N ARG A 76 16.41 -14.63 7.63
CA ARG A 76 15.16 -14.71 8.38
C ARG A 76 14.83 -13.34 8.97
N LEU A 77 13.59 -12.89 8.79
CA LEU A 77 13.09 -11.67 9.40
C LEU A 77 12.78 -11.96 10.87
N ASP A 78 13.63 -11.52 11.79
CA ASP A 78 13.33 -11.57 13.22
C ASP A 78 12.45 -10.38 13.59
N LEU A 79 11.15 -10.62 13.66
CA LEU A 79 10.21 -9.70 14.28
C LEU A 79 10.44 -9.78 15.79
N ARG A 80 10.91 -8.68 16.40
CA ARG A 80 10.90 -8.56 17.85
C ARG A 80 9.46 -8.75 18.35
N PRO A 81 9.23 -9.53 19.41
CA PRO A 81 7.91 -9.62 20.02
C PRO A 81 7.42 -8.19 20.36
N ASP A 82 6.17 -7.88 20.00
CA ASP A 82 5.51 -6.64 20.45
C ASP A 82 5.35 -6.76 21.97
N GLU A 83 6.29 -6.19 22.73
CA GLU A 83 6.22 -5.96 24.17
C GLU A 83 5.10 -4.95 24.45
N SER A 84 3.88 -5.39 24.19
CA SER A 84 2.67 -4.70 24.58
C SER A 84 2.54 -4.89 26.09
N GLY A 85 3.01 -3.90 26.84
CA GLY A 85 2.98 -3.84 28.30
C GLY A 85 1.57 -3.75 28.92
N LEU A 86 0.58 -4.40 28.31
CA LEU A 86 -0.73 -4.62 28.91
C LEU A 86 -0.61 -5.61 30.06
N SER A 87 -1.09 -5.22 31.23
CA SER A 87 -1.35 -6.12 32.34
C SER A 87 -2.84 -6.47 32.44
N ALA A 88 -3.15 -7.56 33.14
CA ALA A 88 -4.52 -7.91 33.47
C ALA A 88 -5.23 -6.80 34.26
N ASP A 89 -4.51 -6.12 35.18
CA ASP A 89 -5.09 -5.05 36.00
C ASP A 89 -5.43 -3.81 35.18
N GLN A 90 -4.61 -3.46 34.18
CA GLN A 90 -4.93 -2.39 33.25
C GLN A 90 -6.18 -2.71 32.43
N LEU A 91 -6.33 -3.96 31.98
CA LEU A 91 -7.52 -4.41 31.24
C LEU A 91 -8.78 -4.42 32.12
N ARG A 92 -8.66 -4.68 33.42
CA ARG A 92 -9.77 -4.56 34.37
C ARG A 92 -10.20 -3.11 34.59
N GLN A 93 -9.25 -2.19 34.66
CA GLN A 93 -9.53 -0.76 34.83
C GLN A 93 -10.09 -0.13 33.56
N ASP A 94 -9.55 -0.52 32.41
CA ASP A 94 -9.90 0.03 31.11
C ASP A 94 -9.92 -1.08 30.03
N PRO A 95 -11.07 -1.75 29.87
CA PRO A 95 -11.21 -2.84 28.90
C PRO A 95 -11.00 -2.39 27.45
N ALA A 96 -11.20 -1.10 27.15
CA ALA A 96 -11.03 -0.51 25.82
C ALA A 96 -9.63 -0.74 25.23
N GLN A 97 -8.60 -0.78 26.08
CA GLN A 97 -7.22 -0.89 25.62
C GLN A 97 -6.98 -2.15 24.78
N ILE A 98 -7.74 -3.23 25.01
CA ILE A 98 -7.64 -4.44 24.20
C ILE A 98 -7.91 -4.16 22.70
N LEU A 99 -8.77 -3.20 22.39
CA LEU A 99 -9.11 -2.82 21.03
C LEU A 99 -7.94 -2.15 20.34
N ALA A 100 -7.20 -1.29 21.05
CA ALA A 100 -5.98 -0.66 20.52
C ALA A 100 -4.94 -1.72 20.13
N HIS A 101 -4.79 -2.77 20.92
CA HIS A 101 -3.88 -3.88 20.60
C HIS A 101 -4.35 -4.72 19.42
N LEU A 102 -5.65 -4.96 19.28
CA LEU A 102 -6.19 -5.63 18.10
C LEU A 102 -5.98 -4.78 16.83
N SER A 103 -6.17 -3.46 16.94
CA SER A 103 -5.99 -2.52 15.83
C SER A 103 -4.57 -2.46 15.27
N LYS A 104 -3.55 -2.87 16.03
CA LYS A 104 -2.16 -2.97 15.52
C LYS A 104 -2.00 -4.02 14.41
N THR A 105 -2.84 -5.06 14.41
CA THR A 105 -2.68 -6.23 13.52
C THR A 105 -3.89 -6.48 12.64
N ARG A 106 -5.06 -5.93 12.99
CA ARG A 106 -6.31 -6.14 12.28
C ARG A 106 -7.04 -4.81 12.09
N THR A 107 -7.60 -4.62 10.90
CA THR A 107 -8.43 -3.45 10.57
C THR A 107 -9.86 -3.58 11.11
N ARG A 108 -10.29 -4.83 11.33
CA ARG A 108 -11.63 -5.22 11.75
C ARG A 108 -11.53 -6.49 12.59
N PHE A 109 -12.36 -6.57 13.63
CA PHE A 109 -12.37 -7.69 14.56
C PHE A 109 -13.80 -7.99 15.04
N THR A 110 -13.99 -9.19 15.57
CA THR A 110 -15.26 -9.67 16.12
C THR A 110 -15.16 -9.79 17.64
N ARG A 111 -16.31 -10.01 18.31
CA ARG A 111 -16.32 -10.35 19.75
C ARG A 111 -15.44 -11.57 20.05
N THR A 112 -15.43 -12.56 19.17
CA THR A 112 -14.58 -13.74 19.30
C THR A 112 -13.10 -13.40 19.25
N ASP A 113 -12.69 -12.43 18.44
CA ASP A 113 -11.29 -11.99 18.38
C ASP A 113 -10.88 -11.23 19.65
N VAL A 114 -11.80 -10.43 20.23
CA VAL A 114 -11.60 -9.77 21.53
C VAL A 114 -11.42 -10.80 22.64
N LEU A 115 -12.34 -11.77 22.75
CA LEU A 115 -12.23 -12.85 23.73
C LEU A 115 -10.93 -13.63 23.58
N ARG A 116 -10.57 -14.03 22.35
CA ARG A 116 -9.32 -14.75 22.07
C ARG A 116 -8.09 -13.94 22.50
N ARG A 117 -8.12 -12.62 22.37
CA ARG A 117 -7.01 -11.77 22.81
C ARG A 117 -6.99 -11.58 24.32
N LEU A 118 -8.14 -11.44 24.97
CA LEU A 118 -8.26 -11.35 26.43
C LEU A 118 -7.84 -12.64 27.14
N ALA A 119 -8.02 -13.81 26.50
CA ALA A 119 -7.59 -15.10 27.03
C ALA A 119 -6.07 -15.22 27.28
N ALA A 120 -5.26 -14.29 26.76
CA ALA A 120 -3.84 -14.21 27.10
C ALA A 120 -3.57 -13.51 28.44
N TYR A 121 -4.58 -12.90 29.05
CA TYR A 121 -4.46 -12.06 30.25
C TYR A 121 -5.46 -12.40 31.36
N ILE A 122 -6.62 -12.98 31.01
CA ILE A 122 -7.74 -13.23 31.91
C ILE A 122 -8.11 -14.71 31.83
N ASP A 123 -8.05 -15.40 32.96
CA ASP A 123 -8.35 -16.84 33.03
C ASP A 123 -9.84 -17.12 33.28
N ASP A 124 -10.55 -16.27 34.04
CA ASP A 124 -11.97 -16.46 34.33
C ASP A 124 -12.85 -16.17 33.09
N PRO A 125 -13.59 -17.17 32.57
CA PRO A 125 -14.47 -16.98 31.41
C PRO A 125 -15.57 -15.94 31.62
N LEU A 126 -16.08 -15.80 32.85
CA LEU A 126 -17.15 -14.85 33.16
C LEU A 126 -16.61 -13.41 33.19
N GLU A 127 -15.47 -13.19 33.86
CA GLU A 127 -14.73 -11.92 33.80
C GLU A 127 -14.37 -11.55 32.36
N MET A 128 -13.80 -12.48 31.58
CA MET A 128 -13.43 -12.25 30.19
C MET A 128 -14.62 -11.83 29.32
N GLY A 129 -15.77 -12.48 29.51
CA GLY A 129 -17.02 -12.12 28.82
C GLY A 129 -17.44 -10.68 29.13
N ARG A 130 -17.45 -10.30 30.42
CA ARG A 130 -17.80 -8.94 30.86
C ARG A 130 -16.85 -7.89 30.30
N LEU A 131 -15.54 -8.15 30.33
CA LEU A 131 -14.53 -7.23 29.79
C LEU A 131 -14.65 -7.07 28.28
N ALA A 132 -14.93 -8.14 27.54
CA ALA A 132 -15.17 -8.07 26.10
C ALA A 132 -16.40 -7.22 25.75
N ASP A 133 -17.50 -7.40 26.48
CA ASP A 133 -18.73 -6.63 26.26
C ASP A 133 -18.55 -5.16 26.63
N ALA A 134 -17.82 -4.87 27.71
CA ALA A 134 -17.43 -3.51 28.10
C ALA A 134 -16.58 -2.83 27.01
N ALA A 135 -15.53 -3.51 26.53
CA ALA A 135 -14.68 -2.99 25.46
C ALA A 135 -15.48 -2.70 24.17
N LEU A 136 -16.35 -3.62 23.75
CA LEU A 136 -17.15 -3.43 22.53
C LEU A 136 -18.26 -2.38 22.65
N SER A 137 -18.59 -1.97 23.88
CA SER A 137 -19.58 -0.93 24.15
C SER A 137 -18.96 0.44 24.39
N ALA A 138 -17.64 0.52 24.47
CA ALA A 138 -16.94 1.75 24.76
C ALA A 138 -16.86 2.68 23.52
N PRO A 139 -16.71 4.00 23.71
CA PRO A 139 -16.89 5.00 22.65
C PRO A 139 -15.90 4.90 21.48
N GLU A 140 -14.75 4.29 21.71
CA GLU A 140 -13.72 4.02 20.72
C GLU A 140 -14.05 2.83 19.81
N ALA A 141 -15.00 1.97 20.20
CA ALA A 141 -15.52 0.91 19.34
C ALA A 141 -16.52 1.48 18.32
N VAL A 142 -16.25 1.23 17.04
CA VAL A 142 -17.14 1.61 15.93
C VAL A 142 -17.71 0.35 15.30
N ARG A 143 -19.03 0.18 15.38
CA ARG A 143 -19.73 -0.96 14.77
C ARG A 143 -19.82 -0.78 13.26
N LEU A 144 -19.49 -1.85 12.53
CA LEU A 144 -19.61 -1.94 11.08
C LEU A 144 -20.66 -3.02 10.75
N GLU A 145 -21.09 -3.09 9.48
CA GLU A 145 -22.01 -4.15 9.03
C GLU A 145 -21.47 -5.56 9.32
N THR A 146 -20.15 -5.71 9.25
CA THR A 146 -19.46 -6.95 9.59
C THR A 146 -18.36 -6.63 10.60
N GLY A 147 -18.64 -6.87 11.87
CA GLY A 147 -17.67 -6.70 12.97
C GLY A 147 -17.53 -5.27 13.48
N VAL A 148 -16.40 -5.02 14.15
CA VAL A 148 -16.08 -3.78 14.84
C VAL A 148 -14.68 -3.31 14.43
N THR A 149 -14.49 -2.00 14.38
CA THR A 149 -13.19 -1.34 14.25
C THR A 149 -13.02 -0.32 15.37
N THR A 150 -11.88 0.35 15.43
CA THR A 150 -11.68 1.46 16.35
C THR A 150 -11.86 2.81 15.66
N ARG A 151 -12.32 3.80 16.43
CA ARG A 151 -12.46 5.19 15.99
C ARG A 151 -11.14 5.75 15.46
N ASP A 152 -10.04 5.44 16.14
CA ASP A 152 -8.70 5.87 15.72
C ASP A 152 -8.29 5.25 14.38
N PHE A 153 -8.56 3.95 14.18
CA PHE A 153 -8.28 3.30 12.90
C PHE A 153 -9.10 3.93 11.77
N GLN A 154 -10.41 4.13 12.00
CA GLN A 154 -11.28 4.79 11.03
C GLN A 154 -10.84 6.22 10.71
N ALA A 155 -10.42 6.99 11.72
CA ALA A 155 -9.89 8.34 11.52
C ALA A 155 -8.57 8.33 10.72
N ALA A 156 -7.68 7.39 11.00
CA ALA A 156 -6.44 7.22 10.25
C ALA A 156 -6.72 6.84 8.78
N GLU A 157 -7.66 5.92 8.53
CA GLU A 157 -8.08 5.55 7.18
C GLU A 157 -8.67 6.75 6.41
N ALA A 158 -9.53 7.54 7.05
CA ALA A 158 -10.10 8.74 6.44
C ALA A 158 -9.02 9.79 6.10
N ARG A 159 -8.04 9.99 7.00
CA ARG A 159 -6.89 10.89 6.76
C ARG A 159 -6.01 10.39 5.62
N LEU A 160 -5.74 9.09 5.56
CA LEU A 160 -4.96 8.50 4.47
C LEU A 160 -5.69 8.67 3.12
N ALA A 161 -6.97 8.35 3.07
CA ALA A 161 -7.79 8.49 1.87
C ALA A 161 -7.85 9.94 1.37
N SER A 162 -8.08 10.90 2.27
CA SER A 162 -8.11 12.32 1.92
C SER A 162 -6.75 12.85 1.45
N SER A 163 -5.65 12.39 2.07
CA SER A 163 -4.29 12.76 1.66
C SER A 163 -3.95 12.20 0.27
N ALA A 164 -4.28 10.92 0.02
CA ALA A 164 -4.09 10.30 -1.29
C ALA A 164 -4.92 11.01 -2.37
N GLU A 165 -6.15 11.42 -2.05
CA GLU A 165 -7.02 12.17 -2.97
C GLU A 165 -6.55 13.62 -3.20
N ALA A 166 -5.87 14.23 -2.24
CA ALA A 166 -5.26 15.54 -2.42
C ALA A 166 -4.01 15.44 -3.32
N LEU A 167 -3.17 14.44 -3.08
CA LEU A 167 -1.96 14.19 -3.87
C LEU A 167 -2.27 13.76 -5.30
N SER A 168 -3.29 12.94 -5.54
CA SER A 168 -3.65 12.47 -6.88
C SER A 168 -4.17 13.57 -7.81
N LYS A 169 -4.63 14.70 -7.25
CA LYS A 169 -5.04 15.88 -8.04
C LYS A 169 -3.92 16.87 -8.29
N ARG A 170 -2.89 16.84 -7.45
CA ARG A 170 -1.78 17.77 -7.54
C ARG A 170 -0.83 17.25 -8.61
N GLY A 171 -0.30 18.18 -9.40
CA GLY A 171 0.93 17.93 -10.16
C GLY A 171 2.06 17.57 -9.20
N GLY A 172 3.03 16.84 -9.73
CA GLY A 172 4.16 16.32 -8.99
C GLY A 172 5.48 16.91 -9.47
N PHE A 173 6.49 16.04 -9.45
CA PHE A 173 7.83 16.32 -9.91
C PHE A 173 8.03 15.69 -11.29
N GLY A 174 7.13 15.99 -12.21
CA GLY A 174 7.15 15.42 -13.55
C GLY A 174 8.39 15.85 -14.34
N LEU A 175 8.96 14.92 -15.10
CA LEU A 175 10.08 15.21 -16.01
C LEU A 175 9.58 15.28 -17.45
N SER A 176 10.18 16.16 -18.26
CA SER A 176 9.90 16.17 -19.68
C SER A 176 10.33 14.86 -20.34
N GLY A 177 9.63 14.47 -21.42
CA GLY A 177 9.81 13.17 -22.05
C GLY A 177 11.24 12.87 -22.54
N HIS A 178 12.05 13.89 -22.84
CA HIS A 178 13.45 13.66 -23.22
C HIS A 178 14.32 13.20 -22.04
N TYR A 179 14.11 13.72 -20.84
CA TYR A 179 14.82 13.26 -19.64
C TYR A 179 14.42 11.83 -19.26
N ILE A 180 13.13 11.51 -19.40
CA ILE A 180 12.63 10.14 -19.17
C ILE A 180 13.29 9.16 -20.16
N ARG A 181 13.33 9.50 -21.45
CA ARG A 181 14.00 8.67 -22.47
C ARG A 181 15.48 8.49 -22.17
N HIS A 182 16.17 9.55 -21.78
CA HIS A 182 17.59 9.49 -21.44
C HIS A 182 17.84 8.57 -20.23
N ALA A 183 17.03 8.67 -19.18
CA ALA A 183 17.15 7.80 -18.00
C ALA A 183 16.96 6.31 -18.36
N MET A 184 16.00 6.00 -19.25
CA MET A 184 15.81 4.64 -19.74
C MET A 184 16.99 4.12 -20.56
N GLN A 185 17.56 4.96 -21.43
CA GLN A 185 18.72 4.60 -22.26
C GLN A 185 19.97 4.35 -21.41
N ASP A 186 20.23 5.20 -20.41
CA ASP A 186 21.33 5.03 -19.47
C ASP A 186 21.19 3.70 -18.70
N GLN A 187 19.98 3.40 -18.25
CA GLN A 187 19.68 2.18 -17.52
C GLN A 187 19.82 0.93 -18.41
N ASP A 188 19.34 0.98 -19.66
CA ASP A 188 19.53 -0.09 -20.63
C ASP A 188 21.02 -0.34 -20.89
N ALA A 189 21.81 0.71 -21.10
CA ALA A 189 23.25 0.60 -21.32
C ALA A 189 23.96 -0.03 -20.10
N LYS A 190 23.53 0.30 -18.89
CA LYS A 190 24.05 -0.29 -17.64
C LYS A 190 23.70 -1.79 -17.57
N MET A 191 22.42 -2.16 -17.77
CA MET A 191 21.97 -3.56 -17.74
C MET A 191 22.64 -4.40 -18.82
N GLN A 192 22.85 -3.84 -20.00
CA GLN A 192 23.52 -4.51 -21.11
C GLN A 192 24.96 -4.86 -20.74
N ARG A 193 25.69 -3.92 -20.11
CA ARG A 193 27.07 -4.15 -19.64
C ARG A 193 27.16 -5.15 -18.49
N THR A 194 26.20 -5.14 -17.57
CA THR A 194 26.27 -5.99 -16.37
C THR A 194 25.83 -7.43 -16.62
N PHE A 195 24.78 -7.65 -17.41
CA PHE A 195 24.21 -8.99 -17.61
C PHE A 195 23.53 -9.19 -18.98
N GLY A 196 23.80 -8.32 -19.96
CA GLY A 196 23.26 -8.46 -21.32
C GLY A 196 21.76 -8.27 -21.43
N GLY A 197 21.14 -7.52 -20.51
CA GLY A 197 19.71 -7.28 -20.47
C GLY A 197 19.31 -5.82 -20.72
N ARG A 198 18.01 -5.58 -20.81
CA ARG A 198 17.39 -4.25 -20.94
C ARG A 198 16.11 -4.17 -20.13
N LEU A 199 15.61 -2.96 -19.88
CA LEU A 199 14.30 -2.75 -19.24
C LEU A 199 13.20 -3.40 -20.09
N SER A 200 12.31 -4.14 -19.42
CA SER A 200 11.09 -4.67 -20.04
C SER A 200 10.13 -3.53 -20.41
N GLN A 201 9.17 -3.81 -21.29
CA GLN A 201 8.17 -2.81 -21.68
C GLN A 201 7.36 -2.33 -20.47
N GLU A 202 6.93 -3.25 -19.61
CA GLU A 202 6.20 -2.93 -18.38
C GLU A 202 7.03 -2.06 -17.41
N GLN A 203 8.33 -2.33 -17.27
CA GLN A 203 9.23 -1.49 -16.46
C GLN A 203 9.38 -0.09 -17.04
N ARG A 204 9.41 0.04 -18.37
CA ARG A 204 9.42 1.36 -19.04
C ARG A 204 8.12 2.10 -18.78
N ASP A 205 6.98 1.44 -18.92
CA ASP A 205 5.69 2.09 -18.72
C ASP A 205 5.49 2.48 -17.24
N ALA A 206 5.96 1.66 -16.30
CA ALA A 206 6.03 2.01 -14.89
C ALA A 206 6.96 3.21 -14.62
N LEU A 207 8.13 3.26 -15.26
CA LEU A 207 9.04 4.41 -15.16
C LEU A 207 8.42 5.70 -15.70
N LYS A 208 7.76 5.64 -16.87
CA LYS A 208 7.02 6.80 -17.40
C LYS A 208 5.97 7.25 -16.41
N HIS A 209 5.16 6.32 -15.90
CA HIS A 209 4.10 6.63 -14.93
C HIS A 209 4.64 7.29 -13.66
N VAL A 210 5.76 6.79 -13.12
CA VAL A 210 6.38 7.37 -11.91
C VAL A 210 7.01 8.74 -12.19
N LEU A 211 7.62 8.93 -13.37
CA LEU A 211 8.30 10.18 -13.74
C LEU A 211 7.40 11.22 -14.41
N ASP A 212 6.12 10.91 -14.61
CA ASP A 212 5.12 11.85 -15.11
C ASP A 212 4.74 12.88 -14.02
N ASP A 213 3.91 13.86 -14.37
CA ASP A 213 3.47 14.94 -13.47
C ASP A 213 2.42 14.48 -12.44
N ASN A 214 2.72 13.40 -11.71
CA ASN A 214 1.86 12.79 -10.71
C ASN A 214 2.28 13.20 -9.29
N GLY A 215 1.37 13.78 -8.51
CA GLY A 215 1.57 14.01 -7.08
C GLY A 215 1.52 12.71 -6.23
N LEU A 216 0.99 11.62 -6.78
CA LEU A 216 1.02 10.28 -6.21
C LEU A 216 1.02 9.24 -7.33
N ALA A 217 2.05 8.38 -7.36
CA ALA A 217 2.13 7.24 -8.28
C ALA A 217 2.22 5.93 -7.47
N ASN A 218 1.52 4.89 -7.94
CA ASN A 218 1.55 3.56 -7.33
C ASN A 218 2.06 2.54 -8.35
N VAL A 219 3.07 1.78 -7.99
CA VAL A 219 3.61 0.70 -8.82
C VAL A 219 3.54 -0.61 -8.05
N ILE A 220 2.80 -1.57 -8.62
CA ILE A 220 2.69 -2.93 -8.09
C ILE A 220 3.52 -3.83 -9.00
N GLY A 221 4.30 -4.71 -8.40
CA GLY A 221 5.07 -5.69 -9.15
C GLY A 221 5.51 -6.84 -8.25
N LEU A 222 5.71 -8.02 -8.85
CA LEU A 222 6.11 -9.19 -8.09
C LEU A 222 7.49 -9.08 -7.45
N ALA A 223 7.74 -9.93 -6.47
CA ALA A 223 9.07 -10.07 -5.88
C ALA A 223 10.08 -10.43 -6.98
N GLY A 224 11.13 -9.61 -7.11
CA GLY A 224 12.14 -9.78 -8.16
C GLY A 224 11.83 -9.09 -9.50
N ALA A 225 10.68 -8.42 -9.68
CA ALA A 225 10.32 -7.71 -10.91
C ALA A 225 11.16 -6.45 -11.22
N GLY A 226 12.24 -6.21 -10.48
CA GLY A 226 13.13 -5.07 -10.70
C GLY A 226 12.63 -3.73 -10.13
N LYS A 227 11.70 -3.73 -9.16
CA LYS A 227 11.20 -2.49 -8.52
C LYS A 227 12.31 -1.60 -7.95
N SER A 228 13.32 -2.19 -7.29
CA SER A 228 14.47 -1.43 -6.77
C SER A 228 15.28 -0.78 -7.91
N THR A 229 15.52 -1.52 -9.00
CA THR A 229 16.19 -0.99 -10.20
C THR A 229 15.39 0.14 -10.85
N MET A 230 14.06 -0.02 -10.91
CA MET A 230 13.14 1.00 -11.43
C MET A 230 13.17 2.27 -10.57
N LEU A 231 13.04 2.14 -9.24
CA LEU A 231 13.10 3.28 -8.31
C LEU A 231 14.47 3.97 -8.33
N ALA A 232 15.56 3.20 -8.46
CA ALA A 232 16.91 3.74 -8.66
C ALA A 232 17.00 4.59 -9.93
N THR A 233 16.44 4.09 -11.04
CA THR A 233 16.43 4.81 -12.32
C THR A 233 15.61 6.10 -12.21
N ALA A 234 14.46 6.07 -11.54
CA ALA A 234 13.65 7.25 -11.31
C ALA A 234 14.36 8.27 -10.41
N MET A 235 14.99 7.81 -9.32
CA MET A 235 15.81 8.64 -8.43
C MET A 235 16.93 9.34 -9.19
N ASP A 236 17.70 8.61 -10.00
CA ASP A 236 18.78 9.18 -10.81
C ASP A 236 18.24 10.24 -11.79
N ALA A 237 17.07 9.99 -12.39
CA ALA A 237 16.43 10.94 -13.31
C ALA A 237 16.04 12.25 -12.61
N TRP A 238 15.32 12.18 -11.48
CA TRP A 238 14.93 13.35 -10.69
C TRP A 238 16.13 14.12 -10.15
N THR A 239 17.12 13.40 -9.64
CA THR A 239 18.35 13.97 -9.09
C THR A 239 19.11 14.80 -10.12
N ARG A 240 19.23 14.29 -11.37
CA ARG A 240 19.86 15.02 -12.48
C ARG A 240 19.13 16.31 -12.83
N GLN A 241 17.85 16.43 -12.49
CA GLN A 241 17.05 17.65 -12.64
C GLN A 241 17.07 18.54 -11.39
N GLY A 242 17.93 18.25 -10.41
CA GLY A 242 18.04 19.04 -9.17
C GLY A 242 16.93 18.78 -8.16
N ILE A 243 16.13 17.73 -8.36
CA ILE A 243 15.03 17.38 -7.46
C ILE A 243 15.58 16.54 -6.31
N THR A 244 15.27 16.94 -5.08
CA THR A 244 15.68 16.20 -3.89
C THR A 244 14.77 15.00 -3.70
N VAL A 245 15.35 13.80 -3.70
CA VAL A 245 14.61 12.54 -3.54
C VAL A 245 14.81 12.00 -2.13
N HIS A 246 13.70 11.64 -1.48
CA HIS A 246 13.70 10.97 -0.18
C HIS A 246 13.11 9.56 -0.32
N GLY A 247 13.90 8.54 0.00
CA GLY A 247 13.46 7.16 0.06
C GLY A 247 13.04 6.74 1.47
N ALA A 248 11.99 5.92 1.57
CA ALA A 248 11.58 5.29 2.82
C ALA A 248 11.13 3.85 2.58
N ALA A 249 11.35 2.97 3.55
CA ALA A 249 10.90 1.59 3.50
C ALA A 249 10.56 1.07 4.91
N LEU A 250 9.55 0.19 4.99
CA LEU A 250 9.08 -0.38 6.26
C LEU A 250 10.03 -1.45 6.85
N ALA A 251 10.85 -2.08 6.01
CA ALA A 251 11.80 -3.12 6.43
C ALA A 251 13.24 -2.61 6.28
N GLY A 252 14.09 -2.83 7.30
CA GLY A 252 15.50 -2.42 7.27
C GLY A 252 16.23 -2.90 6.02
N LYS A 253 16.07 -4.18 5.65
CA LYS A 253 16.67 -4.75 4.43
C LYS A 253 16.19 -4.07 3.13
N ALA A 254 14.95 -3.60 3.10
CA ALA A 254 14.43 -2.84 1.97
C ALA A 254 15.02 -1.42 1.94
N ALA A 255 15.22 -0.80 3.11
CA ALA A 255 15.90 0.50 3.23
C ALA A 255 17.37 0.39 2.80
N ASP A 256 18.10 -0.64 3.24
CA ASP A 256 19.49 -0.89 2.81
C ASP A 256 19.59 -1.05 1.28
N GLY A 257 18.58 -1.69 0.67
CA GLY A 257 18.47 -1.83 -0.78
C GLY A 257 18.17 -0.53 -1.52
N LEU A 258 17.61 0.50 -0.86
CA LEU A 258 17.46 1.85 -1.39
C LEU A 258 18.74 2.68 -1.23
N GLU A 259 19.54 2.42 -0.18
CA GLU A 259 20.83 3.10 0.06
C GLU A 259 21.97 2.57 -0.83
N GLY A 260 21.89 1.31 -1.27
CA GLY A 260 22.93 0.62 -2.05
C GLY A 260 23.13 1.09 -3.50
N THR A 261 22.41 2.12 -3.95
CA THR A 261 22.66 2.80 -5.23
C THR A 261 23.80 3.82 -5.12
N PRO A 262 24.68 3.95 -6.14
CA PRO A 262 25.98 4.60 -5.96
C PRO A 262 25.83 6.03 -5.44
N ARG A 263 26.54 6.32 -4.35
CA ARG A 263 26.73 7.65 -3.77
C ARG A 263 27.15 8.65 -4.84
N ALA A 264 26.22 9.50 -5.24
CA ALA A 264 26.50 10.70 -6.00
C ALA A 264 26.17 11.97 -5.19
N PHE A 265 26.37 11.98 -3.85
CA PHE A 265 26.41 13.23 -3.05
C PHE A 265 27.28 13.09 -1.80
N PRO A 266 27.91 14.19 -1.33
CA PRO A 266 28.69 14.20 -0.10
C PRO A 266 27.83 13.82 1.11
N ALA A 267 28.44 13.11 2.05
CA ALA A 267 27.79 12.55 3.22
C ALA A 267 27.05 13.61 4.05
N GLY A 268 25.71 13.60 4.01
CA GLY A 268 24.93 14.49 4.87
C GLY A 268 23.46 14.67 4.50
N ARG A 269 22.65 13.59 4.50
CA ARG A 269 21.21 13.58 4.88
C ARG A 269 20.52 12.27 4.47
N TRP A 270 20.80 11.21 5.20
CA TRP A 270 19.82 10.13 5.38
C TRP A 270 19.45 10.13 6.85
N ARG A 271 18.21 10.54 7.18
CA ARG A 271 17.69 10.43 8.54
C ARG A 271 16.92 9.13 8.63
N ARG A 272 17.46 8.19 9.40
CA ARG A 272 16.71 7.04 9.88
C ARG A 272 15.69 7.57 10.89
N TRP A 273 14.42 7.61 10.49
CA TRP A 273 13.33 7.85 11.44
C TRP A 273 13.25 6.60 12.33
N ARG A 274 13.67 6.76 13.58
CA ARG A 274 13.47 5.78 14.65
C ARG A 274 12.08 5.95 15.24
#